data_AF-A0A9Q3QY02-F1
#
_entry.id   AF-A0A9Q3QY02-F1
#
_cell.length_a   1.000
_cell.length_b   1.000
_cell.length_c   1.000
_cell.angle_alpha   90.00
_cell.angle_beta   90.00
_cell.angle_gamma   90.00
#
_symmetry.space_group_name_H-M   'P 1'
#
loop_
_entity.id
_entity.type
_entity.pdbx_description
1 polymer ?
#
loop_
_entity_poly.entity_id
_entity_poly.type
_entity_poly.pdbx_seq_one_letter_code
_entity_poly.pdbx_strand_id
1 'polypeptide(L)'
;MDKRVVITGLGGLCGLGTDASSIWTEMREGRSAIGPISNSEIHELKGMIGTEIKVLPQHDIDRKQLISMDRFSLLAVLAAREAMRQAGLSCDEENAHRFGATVGVGFGGWDATEKAYRTLLLGGATRTELFTGVKAMPSAAACQVSMNLGLRGPVFGATSACASANHAIASAVDQIKLGRADVMLAGGSDAPLVWIVLKAWEAMRVLAPDTCRPFSADRKGLVLGEGAGMAVLESYEHAAARGATMLAEVAGIGLSADAYHIAAPAVHGPEAAMRACLVDAGLNAEDVDYLNAHGTGTKANDQIETMAIKRVFGDHARSMSISSTKSTHAHCLGAASALEMIACVMAIQEDVVPPTANYREPDPDCDLDITPNVPRERRVRVAMSNAFAMGGMNAVLAFKQVQ
;
A
#
# COMPACT_ATOMS: atom_id res chain seq x y z
N MET A 1 -14.87 26.00 -4.55
CA MET A 1 -14.54 25.14 -5.70
C MET A 1 -13.89 23.91 -5.14
N ASP A 2 -14.34 22.72 -5.54
CA ASP A 2 -13.70 21.46 -5.14
C ASP A 2 -12.33 21.40 -5.82
N LYS A 3 -11.23 21.35 -5.05
CA LYS A 3 -9.87 21.36 -5.59
C LYS A 3 -9.55 19.97 -6.13
N ARG A 4 -9.13 19.88 -7.38
CA ARG A 4 -8.62 18.63 -7.97
C ARG A 4 -7.26 18.29 -7.37
N VAL A 5 -7.01 17.02 -7.11
CA VAL A 5 -5.74 16.52 -6.55
C VAL A 5 -5.09 15.56 -7.52
N VAL A 6 -3.85 15.84 -7.90
CA VAL A 6 -3.07 15.06 -8.87
C VAL A 6 -1.85 14.42 -8.21
N ILE A 7 -1.40 13.32 -8.80
CA ILE A 7 -0.14 12.66 -8.45
C ILE A 7 0.94 13.18 -9.40
N THR A 8 1.99 13.78 -8.86
CA THR A 8 3.11 14.29 -9.66
C THR A 8 4.42 13.51 -9.45
N GLY A 9 4.45 12.62 -8.48
CA GLY A 9 5.57 11.69 -8.28
C GLY A 9 5.15 10.46 -7.50
N LEU A 10 5.84 9.36 -7.74
CA LEU A 10 5.72 8.06 -7.13
C LEU A 10 7.10 7.59 -6.67
N GLY A 11 7.11 6.87 -5.56
CA GLY A 11 8.28 6.17 -5.08
C GLY A 11 7.89 4.93 -4.32
N GLY A 12 8.75 3.93 -4.29
CA GLY A 12 8.45 2.69 -3.63
C GLY A 12 9.61 1.71 -3.60
N LEU A 13 9.55 0.80 -2.65
CA LEU A 13 10.47 -0.32 -2.52
C LEU A 13 9.76 -1.49 -1.85
N CYS A 14 9.96 -2.69 -2.38
CA CYS A 14 9.46 -3.95 -1.84
C CYS A 14 10.33 -5.11 -2.37
N GLY A 15 9.94 -6.36 -2.12
CA GLY A 15 10.70 -7.51 -2.61
C GLY A 15 10.87 -7.58 -4.14
N LEU A 16 10.07 -6.85 -4.93
CA LEU A 16 10.20 -6.79 -6.39
C LEU A 16 11.27 -5.81 -6.86
N GLY A 17 11.49 -4.70 -6.16
CA GLY A 17 12.32 -3.61 -6.66
C GLY A 17 12.57 -2.54 -5.61
N THR A 18 13.58 -1.69 -5.87
CA THR A 18 14.03 -0.64 -4.96
C THR A 18 13.62 0.76 -5.39
N ASP A 19 12.79 0.85 -6.43
CA ASP A 19 12.18 2.08 -6.96
C ASP A 19 10.82 1.74 -7.61
N ALA A 20 9.95 2.73 -7.81
CA ALA A 20 8.60 2.54 -8.35
C ALA A 20 8.61 1.96 -9.77
N SER A 21 9.61 2.31 -10.58
CA SER A 21 9.75 1.86 -11.97
C SER A 21 10.08 0.36 -12.05
N SER A 22 11.04 -0.10 -11.25
CA SER A 22 11.40 -1.52 -11.14
C SER A 22 10.26 -2.34 -10.56
N ILE A 23 9.58 -1.85 -9.52
CA ILE A 23 8.39 -2.50 -8.99
C ILE A 23 7.32 -2.71 -10.08
N TRP A 24 7.00 -1.64 -10.82
CA TRP A 24 6.02 -1.73 -11.90
C TRP A 24 6.46 -2.72 -12.98
N THR A 25 7.73 -2.67 -13.40
CA THR A 25 8.29 -3.59 -14.40
C THR A 25 8.09 -5.05 -13.98
N GLU A 26 8.36 -5.39 -12.73
CA GLU A 26 8.17 -6.75 -12.22
C GLU A 26 6.68 -7.13 -12.09
N MET A 27 5.83 -6.21 -11.61
CA MET A 27 4.38 -6.41 -11.51
C MET A 27 3.76 -6.69 -12.87
N ARG A 28 4.07 -5.85 -13.86
CA ARG A 28 3.60 -5.96 -15.25
C ARG A 28 3.96 -7.31 -15.85
N GLU A 29 5.19 -7.77 -15.63
CA GLU A 29 5.67 -9.04 -16.18
C GLU A 29 5.22 -10.26 -15.37
N GLY A 30 4.43 -10.07 -14.31
CA GLY A 30 3.91 -11.16 -13.47
C GLY A 30 4.98 -11.92 -12.69
N ARG A 31 6.15 -11.32 -12.46
CA ARG A 31 7.24 -11.96 -11.72
C ARG A 31 6.97 -11.91 -10.22
N SER A 32 7.08 -13.06 -9.56
CA SER A 32 6.87 -13.18 -8.11
C SER A 32 8.18 -13.05 -7.34
N ALA A 33 8.21 -12.14 -6.37
CA ALA A 33 9.32 -12.03 -5.42
C ALA A 33 9.17 -12.98 -4.21
N ILE A 34 8.10 -13.78 -4.16
CA ILE A 34 7.81 -14.66 -3.02
C ILE A 34 8.86 -15.77 -2.96
N GLY A 35 9.54 -15.87 -1.84
CA GLY A 35 10.54 -16.90 -1.60
C GLY A 35 10.79 -17.12 -0.12
N PRO A 36 11.77 -17.98 0.22
CA PRO A 36 12.17 -18.19 1.60
C PRO A 36 12.59 -16.87 2.27
N ILE A 37 12.10 -16.62 3.49
CA ILE A 37 12.54 -15.46 4.28
C ILE A 37 13.93 -15.77 4.85
N SER A 38 14.87 -14.84 4.67
CA SER A 38 16.19 -14.95 5.27
C SER A 38 16.06 -14.52 6.73
N ASN A 39 16.11 -15.45 7.68
CA ASN A 39 16.32 -15.06 9.07
C ASN A 39 17.29 -16.03 9.76
N SER A 40 18.49 -15.53 10.04
CA SER A 40 19.60 -16.29 10.61
C SER A 40 19.59 -16.37 12.12
N GLU A 41 18.86 -15.48 12.80
CA GLU A 41 18.99 -15.31 14.26
C GLU A 41 18.04 -16.19 15.08
N ILE A 42 16.93 -16.68 14.48
CA ILE A 42 15.91 -17.43 15.22
C ILE A 42 15.49 -18.67 14.42
N HIS A 43 15.95 -19.84 14.87
CA HIS A 43 15.82 -21.13 14.19
C HIS A 43 14.38 -21.56 13.81
N GLU A 44 13.35 -20.99 14.44
CA GLU A 44 11.94 -21.38 14.29
C GLU A 44 11.20 -20.74 13.10
N LEU A 45 11.87 -19.93 12.28
CA LEU A 45 11.30 -19.38 11.03
C LEU A 45 11.67 -20.23 9.80
N LYS A 46 12.41 -21.33 10.00
CA LYS A 46 12.86 -22.21 8.92
C LYS A 46 11.65 -22.77 8.16
N GLY A 47 11.57 -22.46 6.87
CA GLY A 47 10.50 -22.91 5.97
C GLY A 47 9.37 -21.89 5.76
N MET A 48 9.41 -20.73 6.42
CA MET A 48 8.50 -19.62 6.10
C MET A 48 8.90 -18.92 4.81
N ILE A 49 7.88 -18.42 4.10
CA ILE A 49 8.03 -17.67 2.86
C ILE A 49 7.49 -16.25 3.01
N GLY A 50 8.00 -15.33 2.19
CA GLY A 50 7.66 -13.91 2.21
C GLY A 50 8.32 -13.15 1.07
N THR A 51 8.10 -11.85 1.03
CA THR A 51 8.80 -10.91 0.12
C THR A 51 9.67 -9.97 0.93
N GLU A 52 10.94 -10.31 1.06
CA GLU A 52 11.95 -9.54 1.78
C GLU A 52 12.65 -8.54 0.86
N ILE A 53 12.87 -7.31 1.34
CA ILE A 53 13.79 -6.36 0.70
C ILE A 53 15.21 -6.76 1.07
N LYS A 54 15.84 -7.53 0.19
CA LYS A 54 17.20 -8.06 0.39
C LYS A 54 18.29 -6.99 0.36
N VAL A 55 18.11 -5.98 -0.49
CA VAL A 55 19.07 -4.90 -0.69
C VAL A 55 18.31 -3.58 -0.68
N LEU A 56 18.75 -2.65 0.17
CA LEU A 56 18.23 -1.29 0.17
C LEU A 56 18.92 -0.46 -0.93
N PRO A 57 18.23 0.50 -1.56
CA PRO A 57 18.86 1.44 -2.46
C PRO A 57 19.92 2.26 -1.71
N GLN A 58 20.98 2.67 -2.41
CA GLN A 58 21.99 3.55 -1.83
C GLN A 58 21.33 4.87 -1.39
N HIS A 59 21.67 5.31 -0.17
CA HIS A 59 21.15 6.55 0.40
C HIS A 59 22.22 7.28 1.21
N ASP A 60 22.05 8.58 1.36
CA ASP A 60 22.92 9.50 2.09
C ASP A 60 22.35 9.93 3.46
N ILE A 61 21.35 9.20 3.98
CA ILE A 61 20.77 9.46 5.31
C ILE A 61 21.86 9.38 6.38
N ASP A 62 22.00 10.44 7.17
CA ASP A 62 23.02 10.54 8.20
C ASP A 62 22.84 9.45 9.28
N ARG A 63 23.96 8.94 9.80
CA ARG A 63 23.96 7.88 10.81
C ARG A 63 23.16 8.26 12.06
N LYS A 64 23.17 9.53 12.47
CA LYS A 64 22.40 10.00 13.64
C LYS A 64 20.89 9.91 13.39
N GLN A 65 20.45 10.16 12.16
CA GLN A 65 19.05 10.00 11.78
C GLN A 65 18.65 8.52 11.78
N LEU A 66 19.47 7.65 11.18
CA LEU A 66 19.21 6.20 11.12
C LEU A 66 19.01 5.56 12.49
N ILE A 67 19.77 6.00 13.50
CA ILE A 67 19.68 5.47 14.88
C ILE A 67 18.29 5.70 15.50
N SER A 68 17.50 6.67 14.99
CA SER A 68 16.14 6.96 15.45
C SER A 68 15.03 6.29 14.62
N MET A 69 15.39 5.53 13.58
CA MET A 69 14.45 4.88 12.68
C MET A 69 14.36 3.38 12.99
N ASP A 70 13.14 2.85 12.96
CA ASP A 70 12.90 1.43 12.72
C ASP A 70 12.90 1.16 11.20
N ARG A 71 12.91 -0.12 10.78
CA ARG A 71 12.99 -0.51 9.38
C ARG A 71 11.86 0.11 8.56
N PHE A 72 10.60 0.04 9.02
CA PHE A 72 9.47 0.62 8.28
C PHE A 72 9.59 2.15 8.09
N SER A 73 10.18 2.86 9.07
CA SER A 73 10.39 4.31 8.94
C SER A 73 11.46 4.64 7.91
N LEU A 74 12.54 3.85 7.85
CA LEU A 74 13.57 3.98 6.82
C LEU A 74 12.99 3.75 5.42
N LEU A 75 12.20 2.68 5.24
CA LEU A 75 11.55 2.39 3.95
C LEU A 75 10.65 3.56 3.52
N ALA A 76 9.86 4.13 4.43
CA ALA A 76 9.01 5.28 4.14
C ALA A 76 9.82 6.50 3.65
N VAL A 77 10.95 6.80 4.30
CA VAL A 77 11.84 7.91 3.90
C VAL A 77 12.43 7.69 2.51
N LEU A 78 12.87 6.47 2.20
CA LEU A 78 13.46 6.14 0.90
C LEU A 78 12.41 6.29 -0.22
N ALA A 79 11.21 5.75 -0.04
CA ALA A 79 10.11 5.92 -0.99
C ALA A 79 9.68 7.39 -1.14
N ALA A 80 9.60 8.15 -0.04
CA ALA A 80 9.22 9.56 -0.08
C ALA A 80 10.24 10.43 -0.83
N ARG A 81 11.55 10.17 -0.64
CA ARG A 81 12.63 10.84 -1.36
C ARG A 81 12.56 10.58 -2.87
N GLU A 82 12.31 9.33 -3.25
CA GLU A 82 12.13 8.97 -4.65
C GLU A 82 10.93 9.70 -5.26
N ALA A 83 9.78 9.70 -4.57
CA ALA A 83 8.57 10.38 -5.03
C ALA A 83 8.78 11.90 -5.20
N MET A 84 9.43 12.56 -4.23
CA MET A 84 9.78 13.99 -4.34
C MET A 84 10.72 14.27 -5.51
N ARG A 85 11.71 13.41 -5.73
CA ARG A 85 12.65 13.52 -6.84
C ARG A 85 11.93 13.37 -8.18
N GLN A 86 11.03 12.40 -8.32
CA GLN A 86 10.25 12.23 -9.55
C GLN A 86 9.31 13.43 -9.79
N ALA A 87 8.72 13.98 -8.73
CA ALA A 87 7.87 15.16 -8.82
C ALA A 87 8.62 16.45 -9.18
N GLY A 88 9.95 16.45 -9.08
CA GLY A 88 10.77 17.65 -9.29
C GLY A 88 10.52 18.72 -8.22
N LEU A 89 10.22 18.31 -6.98
CA LEU A 89 9.96 19.22 -5.86
C LEU A 89 11.10 19.21 -4.85
N SER A 90 11.33 20.37 -4.25
CA SER A 90 12.18 20.55 -3.08
C SER A 90 11.44 21.38 -2.03
N CYS A 91 11.65 21.05 -0.76
CA CYS A 91 11.09 21.80 0.35
C CYS A 91 12.12 22.82 0.87
N ASP A 92 11.68 24.04 1.12
CA ASP A 92 12.48 25.13 1.68
C ASP A 92 11.68 25.94 2.71
N GLU A 93 12.27 27.01 3.25
CA GLU A 93 11.62 27.86 4.25
C GLU A 93 10.34 28.54 3.74
N GLU A 94 10.22 28.81 2.44
CA GLU A 94 9.08 29.52 1.85
C GLU A 94 7.86 28.61 1.72
N ASN A 95 8.08 27.33 1.36
CA ASN A 95 7.00 26.39 1.07
C ASN A 95 6.77 25.32 2.16
N ALA A 96 7.67 25.16 3.14
CA ALA A 96 7.60 24.05 4.10
C ALA A 96 6.27 23.92 4.85
N HIS A 97 5.61 25.03 5.18
CA HIS A 97 4.32 25.02 5.88
C HIS A 97 3.13 24.64 4.99
N ARG A 98 3.34 24.59 3.67
CA ARG A 98 2.36 24.13 2.68
C ARG A 98 2.60 22.69 2.24
N PHE A 99 3.70 22.09 2.70
CA PHE A 99 4.13 20.73 2.38
C PHE A 99 3.93 19.85 3.62
N GLY A 100 3.11 18.81 3.50
CA GLY A 100 2.79 17.88 4.58
C GLY A 100 3.03 16.43 4.23
N ALA A 101 2.75 15.53 5.17
CA ALA A 101 2.85 14.10 4.96
C ALA A 101 1.83 13.30 5.79
N THR A 102 1.21 12.31 5.16
CA THR A 102 0.40 11.30 5.85
C THR A 102 0.89 9.91 5.48
N VAL A 103 1.38 9.16 6.45
CA VAL A 103 1.94 7.83 6.19
C VAL A 103 1.10 6.78 6.88
N GLY A 104 0.58 5.84 6.08
CA GLY A 104 -0.15 4.67 6.52
C GLY A 104 0.80 3.62 7.09
N VAL A 105 0.55 3.16 8.30
CA VAL A 105 1.33 2.09 8.94
C VAL A 105 0.33 1.11 9.53
N GLY A 106 0.41 -0.16 9.13
CA GLY A 106 -0.43 -1.21 9.66
C GLY A 106 0.13 -1.70 11.00
N PHE A 107 1.45 -1.83 11.06
CA PHE A 107 2.18 -2.34 12.21
C PHE A 107 3.39 -1.43 12.51
N GLY A 108 3.47 -0.92 13.73
CA GLY A 108 4.56 -0.03 14.17
C GLY A 108 5.93 -0.72 14.23
N GLY A 109 6.88 -0.10 14.93
CA GLY A 109 8.26 -0.59 15.05
C GLY A 109 8.42 -1.84 15.91
N TRP A 110 7.95 -2.98 15.39
CA TRP A 110 8.01 -4.27 16.07
C TRP A 110 9.42 -4.84 16.14
N ASP A 111 10.32 -4.50 15.20
CA ASP A 111 11.73 -4.87 15.29
C ASP A 111 12.38 -4.23 16.53
N ALA A 112 12.25 -2.91 16.69
CA ALA A 112 12.70 -2.21 17.89
C ALA A 112 12.05 -2.73 19.17
N THR A 113 10.74 -3.00 19.13
CA THR A 113 10.00 -3.53 20.29
C THR A 113 10.48 -4.92 20.70
N GLU A 114 10.67 -5.82 19.73
CA GLU A 114 11.13 -7.18 19.98
C GLU A 114 12.58 -7.18 20.49
N LYS A 115 13.48 -6.39 19.88
CA LYS A 115 14.87 -6.22 20.35
C LYS A 115 14.91 -5.71 21.79
N ALA A 116 14.13 -4.68 22.09
CA ALA A 116 14.04 -4.14 23.43
C ALA A 116 13.55 -5.18 24.46
N TYR A 117 12.52 -5.96 24.11
CA TYR A 117 12.02 -7.02 24.96
C TYR A 117 13.08 -8.11 25.22
N ARG A 118 13.80 -8.55 24.17
CA ARG A 118 14.90 -9.51 24.30
C ARG A 118 16.01 -8.96 25.19
N THR A 119 16.41 -7.70 25.01
CA THR A 119 17.45 -7.05 25.82
C THR A 119 17.07 -6.98 27.30
N LEU A 120 15.83 -6.60 27.63
CA LEU A 120 15.38 -6.47 29.01
C LEU A 120 15.11 -7.84 29.66
N LEU A 121 14.24 -8.65 29.06
CA LEU A 121 13.73 -9.86 29.72
C LEU A 121 14.70 -11.04 29.61
N LEU A 122 15.31 -11.25 28.45
CA LEU A 122 16.23 -12.37 28.23
C LEU A 122 17.67 -11.97 28.59
N GLY A 123 18.08 -10.75 28.25
CA GLY A 123 19.42 -10.24 28.48
C GLY A 123 19.66 -9.70 29.90
N GLY A 124 18.61 -9.47 30.69
CA GLY A 124 18.73 -8.93 32.05
C GLY A 124 19.20 -7.48 32.14
N ALA A 125 19.16 -6.73 31.03
CA ALA A 125 19.52 -5.33 31.03
C ALA A 125 18.48 -4.50 31.81
N THR A 126 18.92 -3.41 32.43
CA THR A 126 18.03 -2.50 33.16
C THR A 126 17.40 -1.41 32.28
N ARG A 127 17.84 -1.28 31.02
CA ARG A 127 17.40 -0.26 30.06
C ARG A 127 17.44 -0.76 28.61
N THR A 128 16.60 -0.18 27.76
CA THR A 128 16.57 -0.39 26.30
C THR A 128 17.44 0.63 25.57
N GLU A 129 17.56 0.51 24.24
CA GLU A 129 18.10 1.59 23.40
C GLU A 129 17.29 2.87 23.56
N LEU A 130 17.98 4.03 23.50
CA LEU A 130 17.40 5.36 23.75
C LEU A 130 16.15 5.65 22.91
N PHE A 131 16.17 5.29 21.63
CA PHE A 131 15.09 5.63 20.69
C PHE A 131 14.03 4.53 20.53
N THR A 132 14.05 3.47 21.36
CA THR A 132 13.08 2.36 21.26
C THR A 132 11.63 2.87 21.21
N GLY A 133 11.25 3.76 22.13
CA GLY A 133 9.88 4.29 22.18
C GLY A 133 9.48 5.06 20.92
N VAL A 134 10.38 5.90 20.39
CA VAL A 134 10.06 6.68 19.18
C VAL A 134 10.09 5.84 17.92
N LYS A 135 10.96 4.81 17.85
CA LYS A 135 10.98 3.81 16.77
C LYS A 135 9.68 3.01 16.71
N ALA A 136 9.10 2.70 17.86
CA ALA A 136 7.91 1.85 17.95
C ALA A 136 6.60 2.55 17.55
N MET A 137 6.55 3.89 17.58
CA MET A 137 5.32 4.64 17.28
C MET A 137 4.84 4.37 15.86
N PRO A 138 3.56 4.04 15.63
CA PRO A 138 3.02 3.93 14.26
C PRO A 138 3.21 5.21 13.43
N SER A 139 3.16 6.38 14.08
CA SER A 139 3.40 7.68 13.44
C SER A 139 4.88 7.97 13.11
N ALA A 140 5.83 7.13 13.55
CA ALA A 140 7.26 7.39 13.37
C ALA A 140 7.65 7.54 11.90
N ALA A 141 7.02 6.78 10.99
CA ALA A 141 7.27 6.91 9.57
C ALA A 141 6.93 8.32 9.05
N ALA A 142 5.78 8.88 9.42
CA ALA A 142 5.41 10.25 9.04
C ALA A 142 6.36 11.29 9.64
N CYS A 143 6.75 11.12 10.91
CA CYS A 143 7.73 11.99 11.55
C CYS A 143 9.07 11.98 10.81
N GLN A 144 9.56 10.79 10.44
CA GLN A 144 10.84 10.63 9.77
C GLN A 144 10.80 11.18 8.34
N VAL A 145 9.71 10.99 7.60
CA VAL A 145 9.50 11.63 6.29
C VAL A 145 9.54 13.16 6.42
N SER A 146 8.82 13.73 7.40
CA SER A 146 8.82 15.17 7.65
C SER A 146 10.19 15.73 8.01
N MET A 147 10.88 15.13 8.99
CA MET A 147 12.21 15.60 9.41
C MET A 147 13.26 15.47 8.31
N ASN A 148 13.13 14.44 7.47
CA ASN A 148 14.12 14.17 6.45
C ASN A 148 13.94 15.04 5.20
N LEU A 149 12.72 15.48 4.91
CA LEU A 149 12.39 16.33 3.77
C LEU A 149 12.08 17.79 4.15
N GLY A 150 12.08 18.15 5.44
CA GLY A 150 11.84 19.52 5.89
C GLY A 150 10.37 19.95 5.91
N LEU A 151 9.43 19.00 5.90
CA LEU A 151 7.98 19.27 5.79
C LEU A 151 7.44 19.84 7.12
N ARG A 152 6.81 21.00 7.10
CA ARG A 152 6.27 21.71 8.28
C ARG A 152 4.76 21.99 8.20
N GLY A 153 4.08 21.45 7.19
CA GLY A 153 2.62 21.45 7.07
C GLY A 153 1.95 20.35 7.91
N PRO A 154 0.74 19.89 7.53
CA PRO A 154 0.07 18.79 8.22
C PRO A 154 0.87 17.48 8.13
N VAL A 155 1.32 16.95 9.28
CA VAL A 155 2.09 15.70 9.36
C VAL A 155 1.50 14.77 10.41
N PHE A 156 1.06 13.57 10.01
CA PHE A 156 0.57 12.55 10.93
C PHE A 156 0.57 11.13 10.31
N GLY A 157 0.42 10.11 11.16
CA GLY A 157 0.26 8.71 10.71
C GLY A 157 -1.20 8.29 10.67
N ALA A 158 -1.54 7.35 9.78
CA ALA A 158 -2.84 6.68 9.74
C ALA A 158 -2.69 5.18 9.99
N THR A 159 -3.53 4.60 10.85
CA THR A 159 -3.48 3.18 11.20
C THR A 159 -4.87 2.57 11.11
N SER A 160 -5.04 1.69 10.13
CA SER A 160 -6.27 0.91 9.87
C SER A 160 -5.90 -0.46 9.28
N ALA A 161 -4.86 -1.08 9.85
CA ALA A 161 -4.28 -2.35 9.38
C ALA A 161 -3.99 -2.32 7.86
N CYS A 162 -4.55 -3.25 7.08
CA CYS A 162 -4.26 -3.37 5.64
C CYS A 162 -4.76 -2.18 4.80
N ALA A 163 -5.67 -1.36 5.35
CA ALA A 163 -6.23 -0.18 4.71
C ALA A 163 -5.47 1.12 5.06
N SER A 164 -4.38 1.03 5.83
CA SER A 164 -3.64 2.20 6.33
C SER A 164 -3.18 3.16 5.23
N ALA A 165 -2.57 2.66 4.15
CA ALA A 165 -2.11 3.53 3.05
C ALA A 165 -3.26 4.24 2.33
N ASN A 166 -4.35 3.54 1.96
CA ASN A 166 -5.50 4.20 1.35
C ASN A 166 -6.14 5.26 2.27
N HIS A 167 -6.27 5.00 3.57
CA HIS A 167 -6.73 6.01 4.53
C HIS A 167 -5.78 7.20 4.65
N ALA A 168 -4.46 6.97 4.58
CA ALA A 168 -3.48 8.05 4.58
C ALA A 168 -3.61 8.92 3.33
N ILE A 169 -3.70 8.31 2.14
CA ILE A 169 -3.91 9.01 0.86
C ILE A 169 -5.21 9.81 0.89
N ALA A 170 -6.31 9.22 1.34
CA ALA A 170 -7.59 9.92 1.52
C ALA A 170 -7.45 11.15 2.44
N SER A 171 -6.80 10.96 3.59
CA SER A 171 -6.59 12.05 4.56
C SER A 171 -5.73 13.18 4.01
N ALA A 172 -4.75 12.88 3.13
CA ALA A 172 -3.94 13.88 2.44
C ALA A 172 -4.73 14.65 1.37
N VAL A 173 -5.57 13.97 0.59
CA VAL A 173 -6.49 14.61 -0.36
C VAL A 173 -7.37 15.61 0.38
N ASP A 174 -7.91 15.24 1.55
CA ASP A 174 -8.68 16.16 2.39
C ASP A 174 -7.87 17.38 2.85
N GLN A 175 -6.59 17.22 3.22
CA GLN A 175 -5.76 18.37 3.60
C GLN A 175 -5.58 19.36 2.44
N ILE A 176 -5.43 18.86 1.21
CA ILE A 176 -5.30 19.70 0.02
C ILE A 176 -6.63 20.36 -0.34
N LYS A 177 -7.73 19.59 -0.38
CA LYS A 177 -9.08 20.08 -0.66
C LYS A 177 -9.53 21.16 0.33
N LEU A 178 -9.21 20.99 1.61
CA LEU A 178 -9.46 21.99 2.66
C LEU A 178 -8.50 23.18 2.65
N GLY A 179 -7.53 23.21 1.73
CA GLY A 179 -6.57 24.30 1.58
C GLY A 179 -5.50 24.37 2.67
N ARG A 180 -5.32 23.31 3.47
CA ARG A 180 -4.33 23.24 4.56
C ARG A 180 -2.93 22.95 4.04
N ALA A 181 -2.81 22.30 2.88
CA ALA A 181 -1.56 22.04 2.18
C ALA A 181 -1.74 22.26 0.68
N ASP A 182 -0.64 22.52 -0.03
CA ASP A 182 -0.60 22.51 -1.49
C ASP A 182 0.02 21.21 -2.01
N VAL A 183 0.91 20.61 -1.21
CA VAL A 183 1.60 19.34 -1.47
C VAL A 183 1.48 18.43 -0.25
N MET A 184 1.11 17.17 -0.47
CA MET A 184 1.11 16.13 0.55
C MET A 184 1.86 14.90 0.04
N LEU A 185 2.85 14.43 0.80
CA LEU A 185 3.39 13.09 0.64
C LEU A 185 2.44 12.09 1.30
N ALA A 186 1.91 11.15 0.54
CA ALA A 186 0.97 10.17 1.07
C ALA A 186 1.21 8.76 0.55
N GLY A 187 1.01 7.76 1.41
CA GLY A 187 1.27 6.37 1.08
C GLY A 187 1.32 5.52 2.33
N GLY A 188 2.19 4.51 2.36
CA GLY A 188 2.36 3.68 3.55
C GLY A 188 3.61 2.83 3.54
N SER A 189 3.94 2.31 4.72
CA SER A 189 5.13 1.50 4.96
C SER A 189 4.90 0.49 6.08
N ASP A 190 5.39 -0.73 5.91
CA ASP A 190 5.41 -1.78 6.92
C ASP A 190 6.61 -2.72 6.68
N ALA A 191 7.21 -3.19 7.78
CA ALA A 191 8.28 -4.17 7.77
C ALA A 191 7.97 -5.34 8.73
N PRO A 192 6.97 -6.19 8.40
CA PRO A 192 6.42 -7.18 9.33
C PRO A 192 7.22 -8.48 9.40
N LEU A 193 8.35 -8.60 8.69
CA LEU A 193 9.18 -9.80 8.66
C LEU A 193 10.06 -9.93 9.93
N VAL A 194 9.42 -9.78 11.08
CA VAL A 194 10.00 -9.94 12.42
C VAL A 194 9.35 -11.13 13.13
N TRP A 195 10.08 -11.80 14.00
CA TRP A 195 9.70 -13.12 14.51
C TRP A 195 8.33 -13.14 15.18
N ILE A 196 8.05 -12.20 16.08
CA ILE A 196 6.77 -12.17 16.81
C ILE A 196 5.57 -11.95 15.88
N VAL A 197 5.75 -11.13 14.84
CA VAL A 197 4.71 -10.84 13.84
C VAL A 197 4.46 -12.07 12.98
N LEU A 198 5.52 -12.70 12.47
CA LEU A 198 5.40 -13.94 11.69
C LEU A 198 4.70 -15.06 12.49
N LYS A 199 5.08 -15.25 13.76
CA LYS A 199 4.45 -16.24 14.64
C LYS A 199 2.99 -15.93 14.97
N ALA A 200 2.64 -14.65 15.14
CA ALA A 200 1.25 -14.26 15.35
C ALA A 200 0.36 -14.60 14.14
N TRP A 201 0.86 -14.42 12.90
CA TRP A 201 0.09 -14.78 11.70
C TRP A 201 0.09 -16.29 11.42
N GLU A 202 1.18 -16.98 11.73
CA GLU A 202 1.21 -18.45 11.72
C GLU A 202 0.13 -19.02 12.65
N ALA A 203 0.00 -18.47 13.86
CA ALA A 203 -1.00 -18.89 14.84
C ALA A 203 -2.45 -18.68 14.35
N MET A 204 -2.68 -17.65 13.53
CA MET A 204 -3.98 -17.40 12.89
C MET A 204 -4.32 -18.40 11.76
N ARG A 205 -3.35 -19.21 11.31
CA ARG A 205 -3.50 -20.19 10.20
C ARG A 205 -3.96 -19.54 8.89
N VAL A 206 -3.50 -18.31 8.64
CA VAL A 206 -3.82 -17.54 7.43
C VAL A 206 -2.68 -17.48 6.43
N LEU A 207 -1.50 -18.02 6.78
CA LEU A 207 -0.31 -17.99 5.93
C LEU A 207 -0.30 -19.15 4.93
N ALA A 208 -0.08 -18.84 3.65
CA ALA A 208 0.16 -19.84 2.63
C ALA A 208 1.57 -20.43 2.77
N PRO A 209 1.75 -21.75 2.54
CA PRO A 209 3.04 -22.41 2.71
C PRO A 209 3.96 -22.30 1.49
N ASP A 210 3.45 -21.92 0.31
CA ASP A 210 4.18 -22.03 -0.96
C ASP A 210 4.17 -20.78 -1.84
N THR A 211 3.03 -20.08 -1.99
CA THR A 211 2.96 -18.77 -2.65
C THR A 211 1.62 -18.06 -2.37
N CYS A 212 1.48 -16.81 -2.81
CA CYS A 212 0.23 -16.07 -2.87
C CYS A 212 -0.46 -16.33 -4.23
N ARG A 213 -1.67 -16.89 -4.22
CA ARG A 213 -2.47 -17.16 -5.43
C ARG A 213 -3.92 -16.66 -5.28
N PRO A 214 -4.14 -15.34 -5.35
CA PRO A 214 -5.47 -14.75 -5.21
C PRO A 214 -6.48 -15.36 -6.18
N PHE A 215 -7.69 -15.60 -5.70
CA PHE A 215 -8.85 -16.11 -6.46
C PHE A 215 -8.71 -17.53 -7.06
N SER A 216 -7.54 -18.17 -6.98
CA SER A 216 -7.35 -19.56 -7.41
C SER A 216 -8.04 -20.53 -6.44
N ALA A 217 -8.68 -21.59 -6.94
CA ALA A 217 -9.42 -22.56 -6.11
C ALA A 217 -8.54 -23.25 -5.07
N ASP A 218 -7.27 -23.45 -5.41
CA ASP A 218 -6.25 -24.09 -4.58
C ASP A 218 -5.51 -23.12 -3.64
N ARG A 219 -6.00 -21.88 -3.45
CA ARG A 219 -5.40 -20.90 -2.54
C ARG A 219 -5.43 -21.36 -1.09
N LYS A 220 -4.34 -21.07 -0.36
CA LYS A 220 -4.09 -21.58 1.00
C LYS A 220 -3.92 -20.49 2.05
N GLY A 221 -4.01 -19.22 1.68
CA GLY A 221 -3.75 -18.10 2.57
C GLY A 221 -2.98 -16.96 1.89
N LEU A 222 -2.62 -15.98 2.69
CA LEU A 222 -1.77 -14.86 2.30
C LEU A 222 -0.29 -15.17 2.52
N VAL A 223 0.58 -14.42 1.86
CA VAL A 223 2.02 -14.39 2.15
C VAL A 223 2.34 -13.00 2.69
N LEU A 224 3.22 -12.88 3.69
CA LEU A 224 3.63 -11.58 4.22
C LEU A 224 4.78 -11.00 3.41
N GLY A 225 4.73 -9.68 3.22
CA GLY A 225 5.77 -8.91 2.58
C GLY A 225 6.15 -7.70 3.40
N GLU A 226 7.27 -7.08 3.05
CA GLU A 226 7.61 -5.74 3.52
C GLU A 226 7.78 -4.77 2.36
N GLY A 227 7.54 -3.50 2.64
CA GLY A 227 7.71 -2.46 1.65
C GLY A 227 7.18 -1.11 2.08
N ALA A 228 7.42 -0.13 1.22
CA ALA A 228 6.79 1.17 1.28
C ALA A 228 6.43 1.64 -0.12
N GLY A 229 5.35 2.41 -0.22
CA GLY A 229 4.98 3.18 -1.39
C GLY A 229 4.58 4.59 -0.97
N MET A 230 4.93 5.58 -1.79
CA MET A 230 4.63 6.99 -1.55
C MET A 230 4.25 7.68 -2.86
N ALA A 231 3.27 8.57 -2.80
CA ALA A 231 2.94 9.53 -3.84
C ALA A 231 3.17 10.95 -3.34
N VAL A 232 3.56 11.82 -4.26
CA VAL A 232 3.42 13.27 -4.11
C VAL A 232 2.05 13.65 -4.66
N LEU A 233 1.15 14.06 -3.76
CA LEU A 233 -0.14 14.63 -4.09
C LEU A 233 -0.03 16.15 -4.14
N GLU A 234 -0.59 16.76 -5.16
CA GLU A 234 -0.59 18.20 -5.36
C GLU A 234 -1.98 18.70 -5.72
N SER A 235 -2.32 19.93 -5.29
CA SER A 235 -3.44 20.62 -5.93
C SER A 235 -3.16 20.82 -7.42
N TYR A 236 -4.17 20.59 -8.26
CA TYR A 236 -4.05 20.72 -9.71
C TYR A 236 -3.50 22.09 -10.12
N GLU A 237 -3.96 23.16 -9.48
CA GLU A 237 -3.52 24.52 -9.76
C GLU A 237 -2.04 24.72 -9.45
N HIS A 238 -1.55 24.17 -8.32
CA HIS A 238 -0.15 24.23 -7.95
C HIS A 238 0.73 23.45 -8.93
N ALA A 239 0.34 22.22 -9.26
CA ALA A 239 1.02 21.38 -10.24
C ALA A 239 1.07 22.04 -11.64
N ALA A 240 -0.05 22.61 -12.08
CA ALA A 240 -0.15 23.30 -13.36
C ALA A 240 0.72 24.57 -13.41
N ALA A 241 0.71 25.38 -12.34
CA ALA A 241 1.48 26.62 -12.27
C ALA A 241 2.99 26.40 -12.41
N ARG A 242 3.51 25.28 -11.91
CA ARG A 242 4.93 24.91 -12.04
C ARG A 242 5.24 24.02 -13.25
N GLY A 243 4.26 23.72 -14.11
CA GLY A 243 4.43 22.86 -15.28
C GLY A 243 4.78 21.41 -14.94
N ALA A 244 4.25 20.88 -13.84
CA ALA A 244 4.52 19.53 -13.39
C ALA A 244 4.00 18.47 -14.37
N THR A 245 4.72 17.35 -14.49
CA THR A 245 4.16 16.14 -15.11
C THR A 245 3.15 15.52 -14.13
N MET A 246 1.89 15.42 -14.54
CA MET A 246 0.82 14.83 -13.72
C MET A 246 0.57 13.40 -14.19
N LEU A 247 0.80 12.42 -13.31
CA LEU A 247 0.73 10.99 -13.62
C LEU A 247 -0.72 10.47 -13.59
N ALA A 248 -1.53 10.96 -12.66
CA ALA A 248 -2.96 10.64 -12.54
C ALA A 248 -3.64 11.68 -11.64
N GLU A 249 -4.97 11.72 -11.67
CA GLU A 249 -5.79 12.41 -10.68
C GLU A 249 -6.33 11.39 -9.67
N VAL A 250 -6.30 11.73 -8.38
CA VAL A 250 -7.06 10.98 -7.36
C VAL A 250 -8.51 11.42 -7.49
N ALA A 251 -9.30 10.61 -8.19
CA ALA A 251 -10.63 10.96 -8.64
C ALA A 251 -11.67 10.85 -7.54
N GLY A 252 -11.57 9.83 -6.69
CA GLY A 252 -12.54 9.63 -5.61
C GLY A 252 -12.05 8.70 -4.50
N ILE A 253 -12.69 8.85 -3.36
CA ILE A 253 -12.38 8.16 -2.11
C ILE A 253 -13.67 7.52 -1.58
N GLY A 254 -13.59 6.25 -1.21
CA GLY A 254 -14.69 5.53 -0.58
C GLY A 254 -14.24 4.84 0.68
N LEU A 255 -14.82 5.21 1.81
CA LEU A 255 -14.51 4.65 3.12
C LEU A 255 -15.77 4.01 3.71
N SER A 256 -15.61 2.87 4.38
CA SER A 256 -16.69 2.24 5.14
C SER A 256 -16.16 1.40 6.28
N ALA A 257 -17.07 0.90 7.12
CA ALA A 257 -16.76 -0.07 8.15
C ALA A 257 -17.75 -1.24 8.11
N ASP A 258 -17.27 -2.46 8.32
CA ASP A 258 -18.11 -3.66 8.38
C ASP A 258 -18.96 -3.69 9.66
N ALA A 259 -18.42 -3.16 10.77
CA ALA A 259 -19.00 -3.26 12.11
C ALA A 259 -19.45 -4.69 12.48
N TYR A 260 -18.67 -5.69 12.04
CA TYR A 260 -19.09 -7.10 12.03
C TYR A 260 -18.19 -7.99 12.90
N HIS A 261 -16.92 -8.17 12.53
CA HIS A 261 -16.00 -9.07 13.22
C HIS A 261 -14.55 -8.59 13.10
N ILE A 262 -13.71 -8.92 14.08
CA ILE A 262 -12.31 -8.45 14.12
C ILE A 262 -11.45 -9.04 13.00
N ALA A 263 -11.75 -10.24 12.51
CA ALA A 263 -10.93 -10.96 11.53
C ALA A 263 -11.70 -11.53 10.34
N ALA A 264 -13.04 -11.55 10.40
CA ALA A 264 -13.86 -12.14 9.35
C ALA A 264 -14.42 -10.99 8.50
N PRO A 265 -14.23 -11.02 7.18
CA PRO A 265 -14.73 -9.95 6.32
C PRO A 265 -16.27 -10.02 6.18
N ALA A 266 -16.89 -8.88 5.87
CA ALA A 266 -18.28 -8.82 5.44
C ALA A 266 -18.37 -8.32 3.98
N VAL A 267 -19.46 -8.65 3.28
CA VAL A 267 -19.66 -8.18 1.88
C VAL A 267 -20.10 -6.72 1.83
N HIS A 268 -20.91 -6.28 2.79
CA HIS A 268 -21.58 -4.98 2.74
C HIS A 268 -20.63 -3.79 2.91
N GLY A 269 -19.57 -3.91 3.71
CA GLY A 269 -18.60 -2.82 3.87
C GLY A 269 -17.79 -2.57 2.60
N PRO A 270 -17.11 -3.57 2.01
CA PRO A 270 -16.46 -3.46 0.70
C PRO A 270 -17.38 -2.90 -0.39
N GLU A 271 -18.63 -3.39 -0.46
CA GLU A 271 -19.65 -2.86 -1.37
C GLU A 271 -19.89 -1.36 -1.14
N ALA A 272 -20.13 -0.94 0.10
CA ALA A 272 -20.37 0.44 0.46
C ALA A 272 -19.17 1.35 0.15
N ALA A 273 -17.94 0.88 0.41
CA ALA A 273 -16.73 1.63 0.13
C ALA A 273 -16.53 1.83 -1.38
N MET A 274 -16.69 0.79 -2.20
CA MET A 274 -16.59 0.93 -3.66
C MET A 274 -17.68 1.86 -4.22
N ARG A 275 -18.93 1.76 -3.75
CA ARG A 275 -20.00 2.69 -4.17
C ARG A 275 -19.72 4.13 -3.75
N ALA A 276 -19.24 4.35 -2.53
CA ALA A 276 -18.89 5.68 -2.05
C ALA A 276 -17.76 6.30 -2.90
N CYS A 277 -16.77 5.49 -3.28
CA CYS A 277 -15.67 5.93 -4.15
C CYS A 277 -16.18 6.36 -5.54
N LEU A 278 -17.08 5.59 -6.15
CA LEU A 278 -17.70 5.94 -7.44
C LEU A 278 -18.51 7.25 -7.34
N VAL A 279 -19.29 7.41 -6.26
CA VAL A 279 -20.07 8.64 -6.01
C VAL A 279 -19.17 9.85 -5.83
N ASP A 280 -18.11 9.74 -5.01
CA ASP A 280 -17.15 10.83 -4.79
C ASP A 280 -16.41 11.21 -6.09
N ALA A 281 -16.10 10.21 -6.93
CA ALA A 281 -15.48 10.44 -8.23
C ALA A 281 -16.42 10.98 -9.32
N GLY A 282 -17.74 10.96 -9.08
CA GLY A 282 -18.74 11.25 -10.10
C GLY A 282 -18.72 10.26 -11.27
N LEU A 283 -18.40 8.99 -11.00
CA LEU A 283 -18.26 7.92 -11.98
C LEU A 283 -19.40 6.90 -11.87
N ASN A 284 -19.76 6.30 -13.00
CA ASN A 284 -20.59 5.09 -13.03
C ASN A 284 -19.72 3.84 -12.92
N ALA A 285 -20.35 2.70 -12.66
CA ALA A 285 -19.64 1.42 -12.60
C ALA A 285 -18.90 1.11 -13.92
N GLU A 286 -19.55 1.43 -15.05
CA GLU A 286 -19.07 1.16 -16.41
C GLU A 286 -17.87 2.03 -16.81
N ASP A 287 -17.60 3.11 -16.07
CA ASP A 287 -16.46 3.98 -16.32
C ASP A 287 -15.13 3.37 -15.83
N VAL A 288 -15.18 2.32 -14.99
CA VAL A 288 -13.98 1.70 -14.41
C VAL A 288 -13.39 0.66 -15.36
N ASP A 289 -12.17 0.90 -15.83
CA ASP A 289 -11.48 0.02 -16.77
C ASP A 289 -10.68 -1.10 -16.06
N TYR A 290 -10.12 -0.78 -14.89
CA TYR A 290 -9.26 -1.66 -14.11
C TYR A 290 -9.58 -1.57 -12.60
N LEU A 291 -9.62 -2.72 -11.93
CA LEU A 291 -9.67 -2.82 -10.47
C LEU A 291 -8.50 -3.65 -9.97
N ASN A 292 -7.57 -3.02 -9.25
CA ASN A 292 -6.61 -3.71 -8.41
C ASN A 292 -7.32 -4.14 -7.12
N ALA A 293 -7.69 -5.40 -7.04
CA ALA A 293 -8.39 -5.99 -5.91
C ALA A 293 -7.50 -6.05 -4.64
N HIS A 294 -8.14 -6.16 -3.48
CA HIS A 294 -7.46 -6.47 -2.24
C HIS A 294 -6.85 -7.88 -2.31
N GLY A 295 -7.57 -8.87 -2.84
CA GLY A 295 -7.10 -10.18 -3.30
C GLY A 295 -5.93 -10.76 -2.51
N THR A 296 -6.18 -11.15 -1.26
CA THR A 296 -5.13 -11.59 -0.33
C THR A 296 -4.70 -13.05 -0.54
N GLY A 297 -5.45 -13.84 -1.30
CA GLY A 297 -5.22 -15.29 -1.40
C GLY A 297 -5.83 -16.07 -0.24
N THR A 298 -6.57 -15.41 0.66
CA THR A 298 -7.37 -16.09 1.67
C THR A 298 -8.73 -16.47 1.10
N LYS A 299 -9.28 -17.62 1.54
CA LYS A 299 -10.57 -18.11 1.03
C LYS A 299 -11.70 -17.12 1.25
N ALA A 300 -11.84 -16.63 2.49
CA ALA A 300 -12.90 -15.73 2.89
C ALA A 300 -12.84 -14.38 2.16
N ASN A 301 -11.66 -13.74 2.11
CA ASN A 301 -11.51 -12.45 1.43
C ASN A 301 -11.88 -12.54 -0.04
N ASP A 302 -11.26 -13.44 -0.78
CA ASP A 302 -11.36 -13.46 -2.24
C ASP A 302 -12.79 -13.79 -2.70
N GLN A 303 -13.51 -14.63 -1.95
CA GLN A 303 -14.94 -14.89 -2.16
C GLN A 303 -15.80 -13.66 -1.88
N ILE A 304 -15.61 -13.02 -0.71
CA ILE A 304 -16.39 -11.86 -0.29
C ILE A 304 -16.15 -10.66 -1.20
N GLU A 305 -14.90 -10.43 -1.60
CA GLU A 305 -14.52 -9.38 -2.54
C GLU A 305 -15.13 -9.64 -3.92
N THR A 306 -15.12 -10.88 -4.41
CA THR A 306 -15.81 -11.25 -5.66
C THR A 306 -17.30 -10.91 -5.59
N MET A 307 -17.97 -11.26 -4.50
CA MET A 307 -19.38 -10.94 -4.28
C MET A 307 -19.63 -9.43 -4.25
N ALA A 308 -18.78 -8.67 -3.55
CA ALA A 308 -18.90 -7.23 -3.45
C ALA A 308 -18.71 -6.55 -4.82
N ILE A 309 -17.70 -6.97 -5.59
CA ILE A 309 -17.45 -6.45 -6.94
C ILE A 309 -18.68 -6.69 -7.82
N LYS A 310 -19.22 -7.91 -7.85
CA LYS A 310 -20.44 -8.22 -8.63
C LYS A 310 -21.63 -7.35 -8.23
N ARG A 311 -21.82 -7.07 -6.94
CA ARG A 311 -22.92 -6.22 -6.48
C ARG A 311 -22.77 -4.77 -6.93
N VAL A 312 -21.54 -4.25 -6.93
CA VAL A 312 -21.27 -2.87 -7.33
C VAL A 312 -21.31 -2.69 -8.84
N PHE A 313 -20.63 -3.57 -9.56
CA PHE A 313 -20.38 -3.42 -11.00
C PHE A 313 -21.36 -4.19 -11.90
N GLY A 314 -22.21 -5.06 -11.34
CA GLY A 314 -23.21 -5.81 -12.11
C GLY A 314 -22.58 -6.60 -13.25
N ASP A 315 -23.14 -6.46 -14.45
CA ASP A 315 -22.63 -7.11 -15.66
C ASP A 315 -21.23 -6.59 -16.06
N HIS A 316 -20.91 -5.34 -15.74
CA HIS A 316 -19.61 -4.75 -16.06
C HIS A 316 -18.44 -5.42 -15.34
N ALA A 317 -18.70 -6.10 -14.22
CA ALA A 317 -17.71 -6.93 -13.52
C ALA A 317 -17.09 -8.01 -14.42
N ARG A 318 -17.77 -8.39 -15.52
CA ARG A 318 -17.29 -9.37 -16.49
C ARG A 318 -16.48 -8.76 -17.64
N SER A 319 -16.54 -7.45 -17.83
CA SER A 319 -15.89 -6.73 -18.94
C SER A 319 -14.73 -5.85 -18.50
N MET A 320 -14.70 -5.39 -17.25
CA MET A 320 -13.55 -4.71 -16.68
C MET A 320 -12.41 -5.70 -16.41
N SER A 321 -11.16 -5.21 -16.38
CA SER A 321 -10.05 -6.04 -15.95
C SER A 321 -9.91 -5.98 -14.43
N ILE A 322 -9.68 -7.13 -13.80
CA ILE A 322 -9.41 -7.23 -12.37
C ILE A 322 -8.08 -7.94 -12.20
N SER A 323 -7.28 -7.55 -11.20
CA SER A 323 -6.14 -8.37 -10.77
C SER A 323 -5.84 -8.17 -9.30
N SER A 324 -4.99 -9.03 -8.73
CA SER A 324 -4.31 -8.76 -7.46
C SER A 324 -2.80 -8.84 -7.63
N THR A 325 -2.16 -7.68 -7.52
CA THR A 325 -0.70 -7.58 -7.54
C THR A 325 -0.05 -8.17 -6.28
N LYS A 326 -0.81 -8.47 -5.21
CA LYS A 326 -0.27 -9.23 -4.05
C LYS A 326 0.22 -10.63 -4.44
N SER A 327 -0.17 -11.13 -5.61
CA SER A 327 0.39 -12.35 -6.20
C SER A 327 1.90 -12.23 -6.53
N THR A 328 2.43 -11.01 -6.71
CA THR A 328 3.84 -10.74 -7.03
C THR A 328 4.63 -10.20 -5.84
N HIS A 329 4.07 -9.22 -5.11
CA HIS A 329 4.74 -8.56 -3.97
C HIS A 329 4.30 -9.05 -2.59
N ALA A 330 3.41 -10.06 -2.52
CA ALA A 330 2.78 -10.54 -1.29
C ALA A 330 1.95 -9.46 -0.58
N HIS A 331 1.60 -9.68 0.69
CA HIS A 331 0.83 -8.73 1.47
C HIS A 331 1.73 -7.91 2.38
N CYS A 332 2.09 -6.70 1.94
CA CYS A 332 2.87 -5.72 2.71
C CYS A 332 2.04 -4.94 3.74
N LEU A 333 0.99 -5.58 4.30
CA LEU A 333 0.10 -5.02 5.33
C LEU A 333 -0.35 -3.58 5.01
N GLY A 334 -0.03 -2.61 5.86
CA GLY A 334 -0.39 -1.20 5.71
C GLY A 334 0.31 -0.47 4.57
N ALA A 335 1.37 -1.03 3.98
CA ALA A 335 2.01 -0.52 2.77
C ALA A 335 1.39 -1.07 1.47
N ALA A 336 0.59 -2.15 1.56
CA ALA A 336 0.12 -2.88 0.39
C ALA A 336 -0.62 -1.98 -0.60
N SER A 337 -1.57 -1.18 -0.11
CA SER A 337 -2.37 -0.31 -0.99
C SER A 337 -1.57 0.88 -1.57
N ALA A 338 -0.44 1.26 -0.97
CA ALA A 338 0.47 2.23 -1.56
C ALA A 338 1.31 1.64 -2.72
N LEU A 339 1.70 0.37 -2.64
CA LEU A 339 2.32 -0.34 -3.76
C LEU A 339 1.31 -0.61 -4.88
N GLU A 340 0.06 -0.89 -4.52
CA GLU A 340 -1.04 -1.11 -5.46
C GLU A 340 -1.49 0.17 -6.18
N MET A 341 -1.32 1.33 -5.54
CA MET A 341 -1.44 2.63 -6.22
C MET A 341 -0.44 2.77 -7.36
N ILE A 342 0.82 2.33 -7.18
CA ILE A 342 1.82 2.34 -8.27
C ILE A 342 1.28 1.51 -9.45
N ALA A 343 0.75 0.32 -9.19
CA ALA A 343 0.14 -0.51 -10.24
C ALA A 343 -1.04 0.19 -10.94
N CYS A 344 -1.92 0.87 -10.20
CA CYS A 344 -3.06 1.57 -10.78
C CYS A 344 -2.65 2.77 -11.64
N VAL A 345 -1.74 3.61 -11.13
CA VAL A 345 -1.27 4.80 -11.84
C VAL A 345 -0.46 4.40 -13.08
N MET A 346 0.40 3.40 -12.97
CA MET A 346 1.19 2.93 -14.12
C MET A 346 0.32 2.21 -15.15
N ALA A 347 -0.74 1.50 -14.74
CA ALA A 347 -1.71 0.95 -15.67
C ALA A 347 -2.40 2.02 -16.52
N ILE A 348 -2.72 3.19 -15.93
CA ILE A 348 -3.26 4.36 -16.65
C ILE A 348 -2.22 4.96 -17.60
N GLN A 349 -0.95 5.02 -17.18
CA GLN A 349 0.12 5.63 -17.97
C GLN A 349 0.55 4.76 -19.17
N GLU A 350 0.49 3.43 -19.03
CA GLU A 350 1.00 2.49 -20.03
C GLU A 350 -0.08 1.70 -20.77
N ASP A 351 -1.37 1.87 -20.42
CA ASP A 351 -2.49 1.09 -20.98
C ASP A 351 -2.26 -0.45 -20.87
N VAL A 352 -1.73 -0.88 -19.72
CA VAL A 352 -1.47 -2.29 -19.40
C VAL A 352 -1.99 -2.63 -18.02
N VAL A 353 -2.75 -3.73 -17.91
CA VAL A 353 -3.19 -4.29 -16.64
C VAL A 353 -2.22 -5.39 -16.19
N PRO A 354 -1.64 -5.30 -14.98
CA PRO A 354 -0.75 -6.34 -14.47
C PRO A 354 -1.54 -7.61 -14.13
N PRO A 355 -0.95 -8.79 -14.31
CA PRO A 355 -1.64 -10.05 -14.06
C PRO A 355 -1.84 -10.33 -12.56
N THR A 356 -2.80 -11.21 -12.28
CA THR A 356 -2.76 -12.03 -11.05
C THR A 356 -1.86 -13.23 -11.32
N ALA A 357 -0.62 -13.16 -10.85
CA ALA A 357 0.33 -14.26 -10.95
C ALA A 357 -0.10 -15.46 -10.08
N ASN A 358 0.52 -16.62 -10.34
CA ASN A 358 0.31 -17.88 -9.61
C ASN A 358 -1.13 -18.43 -9.64
N TYR A 359 -2.00 -17.93 -10.52
CA TYR A 359 -3.35 -18.47 -10.68
C TYR A 359 -3.31 -19.82 -11.39
N ARG A 360 -3.87 -20.87 -10.78
CA ARG A 360 -3.71 -22.25 -11.29
C ARG A 360 -5.04 -22.90 -11.64
N GLU A 361 -6.05 -22.72 -10.80
CA GLU A 361 -7.31 -23.46 -10.90
C GLU A 361 -8.49 -22.50 -10.75
N PRO A 362 -9.51 -22.60 -11.62
CA PRO A 362 -10.71 -21.77 -11.51
C PRO A 362 -11.53 -22.14 -10.27
N ASP A 363 -11.93 -21.12 -9.51
CA ASP A 363 -12.83 -21.26 -8.36
C ASP A 363 -14.25 -20.85 -8.77
N PRO A 364 -15.26 -21.73 -8.65
CA PRO A 364 -16.66 -21.39 -8.91
C PRO A 364 -17.20 -20.21 -8.07
N ASP A 365 -16.64 -19.98 -6.88
CA ASP A 365 -17.03 -18.87 -6.02
C ASP A 365 -16.30 -17.55 -6.39
N CYS A 366 -15.24 -17.63 -7.21
CA CYS A 366 -14.44 -16.49 -7.70
C CYS A 366 -14.32 -16.53 -9.23
N ASP A 367 -15.45 -16.36 -9.92
CA ASP A 367 -15.61 -16.49 -11.39
C ASP A 367 -15.33 -15.18 -12.17
N LEU A 368 -14.67 -14.20 -11.56
CA LEU A 368 -14.29 -12.94 -12.21
C LEU A 368 -13.06 -13.13 -13.10
N ASP A 369 -12.92 -12.27 -14.13
CA ASP A 369 -11.70 -12.23 -14.93
C ASP A 369 -10.58 -11.51 -14.18
N ILE A 370 -9.78 -12.30 -13.47
CA ILE A 370 -8.68 -11.83 -12.61
C ILE A 370 -7.37 -11.60 -13.36
N THR A 371 -7.40 -11.48 -14.70
CA THR A 371 -6.22 -11.29 -15.55
C THR A 371 -5.13 -12.34 -15.23
N PRO A 372 -5.41 -13.64 -15.45
CA PRO A 372 -4.58 -14.72 -14.92
C PRO A 372 -3.20 -14.79 -15.60
N ASN A 373 -2.14 -14.69 -14.80
CA ASN A 373 -0.72 -14.96 -15.12
C ASN A 373 -0.05 -14.12 -16.21
N VAL A 374 -0.79 -13.55 -17.16
CA VAL A 374 -0.26 -12.79 -18.29
C VAL A 374 -0.83 -11.37 -18.27
N PRO A 375 0.01 -10.31 -18.40
CA PRO A 375 -0.48 -8.95 -18.48
C PRO A 375 -1.43 -8.77 -19.68
N ARG A 376 -2.30 -7.77 -19.57
CA ARG A 376 -3.26 -7.46 -20.63
C ARG A 376 -3.12 -6.02 -21.07
N GLU A 377 -2.80 -5.81 -22.35
CA GLU A 377 -2.95 -4.51 -22.99
C GLU A 377 -4.43 -4.12 -23.01
N ARG A 378 -4.75 -2.96 -22.44
CA ARG A 378 -6.09 -2.41 -22.38
C ARG A 378 -5.96 -0.91 -22.12
N ARG A 379 -6.72 -0.10 -22.84
CA ARG A 379 -6.84 1.31 -22.48
C ARG A 379 -7.41 1.48 -21.06
N VAL A 380 -6.66 2.11 -20.16
CA VAL A 380 -7.07 2.33 -18.76
C VAL A 380 -7.25 3.82 -18.50
N ARG A 381 -8.50 4.30 -18.50
CA ARG A 381 -8.79 5.70 -18.15
C ARG A 381 -9.08 5.86 -16.66
N VAL A 382 -9.65 4.83 -16.04
CA VAL A 382 -9.98 4.79 -14.62
C VAL A 382 -9.50 3.45 -14.03
N ALA A 383 -8.73 3.54 -12.96
CA ALA A 383 -8.31 2.42 -12.14
C ALA A 383 -8.81 2.59 -10.71
N MET A 384 -9.26 1.52 -10.06
CA MET A 384 -9.61 1.50 -8.65
C MET A 384 -8.69 0.58 -7.85
N SER A 385 -8.42 0.93 -6.59
CA SER A 385 -7.60 0.15 -5.65
C SER A 385 -8.38 -0.16 -4.38
N ASN A 386 -8.58 -1.44 -4.09
CA ASN A 386 -9.30 -1.92 -2.92
C ASN A 386 -8.36 -2.27 -1.75
N ALA A 387 -8.72 -1.83 -0.56
CA ALA A 387 -8.10 -2.29 0.69
C ALA A 387 -9.17 -2.60 1.75
N PHE A 388 -9.32 -3.89 2.08
CA PHE A 388 -10.33 -4.39 3.03
C PHE A 388 -9.64 -5.04 4.21
N ALA A 389 -9.49 -4.26 5.28
CA ALA A 389 -8.66 -4.66 6.41
C ALA A 389 -9.38 -5.55 7.42
N MET A 390 -8.61 -6.39 8.11
CA MET A 390 -9.03 -6.92 9.40
C MET A 390 -9.45 -5.77 10.34
N GLY A 391 -10.45 -6.01 11.18
CA GLY A 391 -11.19 -4.99 11.90
C GLY A 391 -12.34 -4.37 11.10
N GLY A 392 -12.49 -4.75 9.82
CA GLY A 392 -13.57 -4.33 8.95
C GLY A 392 -13.45 -2.89 8.49
N MET A 393 -12.24 -2.34 8.41
CA MET A 393 -12.00 -0.98 7.89
C MET A 393 -11.72 -1.07 6.40
N ASN A 394 -12.60 -0.47 5.59
CA ASN A 394 -12.53 -0.57 4.13
C ASN A 394 -12.20 0.80 3.54
N ALA A 395 -11.20 0.84 2.66
CA ALA A 395 -10.81 2.05 1.96
C ALA A 395 -10.53 1.76 0.48
N VAL A 396 -11.21 2.48 -0.39
CA VAL A 396 -11.14 2.35 -1.84
C VAL A 396 -10.76 3.70 -2.44
N LEU A 397 -9.82 3.69 -3.39
CA LEU A 397 -9.41 4.88 -4.14
C LEU A 397 -9.67 4.68 -5.63
N ALA A 398 -10.11 5.73 -6.31
CA ALA A 398 -10.16 5.80 -7.76
C ALA A 398 -9.09 6.75 -8.27
N PHE A 399 -8.37 6.32 -9.30
CA PHE A 399 -7.40 7.10 -10.05
C PHE A 399 -7.89 7.24 -11.48
N LYS A 400 -7.73 8.42 -12.08
CA LYS A 400 -8.10 8.64 -13.49
C LYS A 400 -7.00 9.36 -14.27
N GLN A 401 -7.00 9.17 -15.58
CA GLN A 401 -6.18 9.94 -16.50
C GLN A 401 -6.44 11.44 -16.32
N VAL A 402 -5.38 12.24 -16.28
CA VAL A 402 -5.49 13.70 -16.18
C VAL A 402 -5.97 14.25 -17.52
N GLN A 403 -7.03 15.06 -17.47
CA GLN A 403 -7.60 15.76 -18.63
C GLN A 403 -6.96 17.12 -18.85
#